data_AF-A0A3F3I8Z7-F1
#
_entry.id   AF-A0A3F3I8Z7-F1
#
_cell.length_a   1.000
_cell.length_b   1.000
_cell.length_c   1.000
_cell.angle_alpha   90.00
_cell.angle_beta   90.00
_cell.angle_gamma   90.00
#
_symmetry.space_group_name_H-M   'P 1'
#
loop_
_entity.id
_entity.type
_entity.pdbx_description
1 polymer ?
#
loop_
_entity_poly.entity_id
_entity_poly.type
_entity_poly.pdbx_seq_one_letter_code
_entity_poly.pdbx_strand_id
1 'polypeptide(L)'
;MNTEELLEHIDIGDYYEAYILLCDKFPTAERRFKRLTKALAALLDEVRQEFPDACYYTASGGFNLLLGESDAGNRVVALSASSYLSVGDGDF
;
A
#
# COMPACT_ATOMS: atom_id res chain seq x y z
N MET A 1 -16.99 -11.60 7.91
CA MET A 1 -17.20 -10.99 6.60
C MET A 1 -16.12 -11.47 5.66
N ASN A 2 -16.46 -12.48 4.86
CA ASN A 2 -15.68 -12.86 3.70
C ASN A 2 -16.04 -11.93 2.52
N THR A 3 -15.40 -12.13 1.37
CA THR A 3 -15.64 -11.28 0.18
C THR A 3 -17.07 -11.40 -0.34
N GLU A 4 -17.68 -12.58 -0.31
CA GLU A 4 -19.07 -12.77 -0.75
C GLU A 4 -20.04 -11.97 0.13
N GLU A 5 -19.89 -12.04 1.46
CA GLU A 5 -20.68 -11.27 2.42
C GLU A 5 -20.47 -9.75 2.28
N LEU A 6 -19.27 -9.30 1.88
CA LEU A 6 -18.99 -7.88 1.60
C LEU A 6 -19.75 -7.39 0.37
N LEU A 7 -19.77 -8.19 -0.70
CA LEU A 7 -20.43 -7.85 -1.96
C LEU A 7 -21.96 -7.84 -1.84
N GLU A 8 -22.52 -8.51 -0.84
CA GLU A 8 -23.96 -8.40 -0.52
C GLU A 8 -24.32 -7.07 0.16
N HIS A 9 -23.33 -6.37 0.74
CA HIS A 9 -23.53 -5.18 1.57
C HIS A 9 -23.00 -3.88 0.92
N ILE A 10 -22.19 -4.00 -0.13
CA ILE A 10 -21.52 -2.88 -0.79
C ILE A 10 -21.70 -3.04 -2.29
N ASP A 11 -22.18 -1.99 -2.97
CA ASP A 11 -22.18 -1.98 -4.43
C ASP A 11 -20.74 -1.83 -4.98
N ILE A 12 -20.38 -2.63 -5.98
CA ILE A 12 -19.01 -2.66 -6.50
C ILE A 12 -18.71 -1.31 -7.16
N GLY A 13 -17.74 -0.58 -6.58
CA GLY A 13 -17.35 0.75 -7.05
C GLY A 13 -17.84 1.89 -6.16
N ASP A 14 -18.70 1.63 -5.18
CA ASP A 14 -19.03 2.60 -4.14
C ASP A 14 -17.99 2.59 -3.01
N TYR A 15 -16.98 3.44 -3.16
CA TYR A 15 -15.95 3.65 -2.15
C TYR A 15 -16.50 4.19 -0.82
N TYR A 16 -17.63 4.88 -0.83
CA TYR A 16 -18.22 5.46 0.38
C TYR A 16 -18.80 4.36 1.27
N GLU A 17 -19.53 3.41 0.70
CA GLU A 17 -20.09 2.27 1.46
C GLU A 17 -18.99 1.40 2.09
N ALA A 18 -17.93 1.08 1.34
CA ALA A 18 -16.79 0.33 1.86
C ALA A 18 -16.06 1.07 3.01
N TYR A 19 -15.90 2.39 2.89
CA TYR A 19 -15.30 3.22 3.92
C TYR A 19 -16.14 3.28 5.20
N ILE A 20 -17.47 3.47 5.07
CA ILE A 20 -18.38 3.50 6.22
C ILE A 20 -18.35 2.15 6.94
N LEU A 21 -18.43 1.04 6.22
CA LEU A 21 -18.36 -0.29 6.83
C LEU A 21 -17.05 -0.52 7.60
N LEU A 22 -15.92 -0.11 7.03
CA LEU A 22 -14.62 -0.19 7.71
C LEU A 22 -14.61 0.64 9.00
N CYS A 23 -15.14 1.87 8.97
CA CYS A 23 -15.19 2.73 10.13
C CYS A 23 -16.14 2.19 11.21
N ASP A 24 -17.28 1.61 10.82
CA ASP A 24 -18.24 1.04 11.76
C ASP A 24 -17.69 -0.20 12.46
N LYS A 25 -17.03 -1.09 11.72
CA LYS A 25 -16.44 -2.32 12.28
C LYS A 25 -15.10 -2.07 12.96
N PHE A 26 -14.33 -1.09 12.49
CA PHE A 26 -13.02 -0.75 13.03
C PHE A 26 -12.79 0.78 13.07
N PRO A 27 -13.33 1.49 14.08
CA PRO A 27 -13.34 2.96 14.14
C PRO A 27 -11.97 3.64 14.16
N THR A 28 -10.91 2.90 14.47
CA THR A 28 -9.54 3.44 14.49
C THR A 28 -8.77 3.20 13.20
N ALA A 29 -9.35 2.48 12.22
CA ALA A 29 -8.70 2.07 10.98
C ALA A 29 -8.10 3.27 10.24
N GLU A 30 -8.93 4.28 9.96
CA GLU A 30 -8.53 5.46 9.19
C GLU A 30 -7.36 6.19 9.86
N ARG A 31 -7.47 6.48 11.17
CA ARG A 31 -6.40 7.15 11.93
C ARG A 31 -5.11 6.34 11.92
N ARG A 32 -5.19 5.02 12.12
CA ARG A 32 -4.00 4.15 12.12
C ARG A 32 -3.37 4.06 10.74
N PHE A 33 -4.19 3.91 9.69
CA PHE A 33 -3.74 3.87 8.30
C PHE A 33 -3.02 5.17 7.92
N LYS A 34 -3.63 6.34 8.18
CA LYS A 34 -3.01 7.65 7.96
C LYS A 34 -1.68 7.82 8.70
N ARG A 35 -1.56 7.29 9.92
CA ARG A 35 -0.30 7.35 10.68
C ARG A 35 0.79 6.49 10.03
N LEU A 36 0.43 5.28 9.59
CA LEU A 36 1.36 4.36 8.93
C LEU A 36 1.84 4.94 7.59
N THR A 37 0.94 5.46 6.76
CA THR A 37 1.30 6.03 5.46
C THR A 37 2.11 7.31 5.58
N LYS A 38 1.87 8.15 6.60
CA LYS A 38 2.75 9.29 6.91
C LYS A 38 4.16 8.85 7.31
N ALA A 39 4.29 7.78 8.09
CA ALA A 39 5.59 7.25 8.47
C ALA A 39 6.34 6.69 7.25
N LEU A 40 5.64 6.00 6.34
CA LEU A 40 6.22 5.53 5.07
C LEU A 40 6.70 6.70 4.21
N ALA A 41 5.92 7.78 4.11
CA ALA A 41 6.30 8.98 3.36
C ALA A 41 7.56 9.64 3.94
N ALA A 42 7.62 9.81 5.27
CA ALA A 42 8.80 10.37 5.93
C ALA A 42 10.06 9.52 5.71
N LEU A 43 9.93 8.18 5.84
CA LEU A 43 11.04 7.26 5.54
C LEU A 43 11.51 7.40 4.09
N LEU A 44 10.59 7.54 3.13
CA LEU A 44 10.95 7.72 1.73
C LEU A 44 11.69 9.04 1.50
N ASP A 45 11.24 10.12 2.14
CA ASP A 45 11.90 11.42 2.07
C ASP A 45 13.33 11.37 2.64
N GLU A 46 13.53 10.65 3.76
CA GLU A 46 14.86 10.40 4.33
C GLU A 46 15.75 9.60 3.38
N VAL A 47 15.25 8.51 2.80
CA VAL A 47 16.00 7.68 1.83
C VAL A 47 16.37 8.49 0.59
N ARG A 48 15.49 9.38 0.12
CA ARG A 48 15.72 10.24 -1.05
C ARG A 48 16.80 11.30 -0.86
N GLN A 49 17.22 11.58 0.37
CA GLN A 49 18.38 12.44 0.62
C GLN A 49 19.67 11.81 0.07
N GLU A 50 19.77 10.48 0.09
CA GLU A 50 20.92 9.72 -0.42
C GLU A 50 20.64 9.07 -1.79
N PHE A 51 19.39 8.67 -2.03
CA PHE A 51 18.95 7.96 -3.24
C PHE A 51 17.73 8.67 -3.89
N PRO A 52 17.94 9.72 -4.69
CA PRO A 52 16.85 10.57 -5.19
C PRO A 52 15.75 9.84 -5.95
N ASP A 53 16.10 8.75 -6.64
CA ASP A 53 15.19 7.94 -7.46
C ASP A 53 14.45 6.85 -6.64
N ALA A 54 14.63 6.81 -5.32
CA ALA A 54 13.99 5.82 -4.47
C ALA A 54 12.46 5.93 -4.51
N CYS A 55 11.78 4.78 -4.46
CA CYS A 55 10.33 4.68 -4.44
C CYS A 55 9.85 3.38 -3.77
N TYR A 56 8.58 3.35 -3.35
CA TYR A 56 7.92 2.10 -3.01
C TYR A 56 7.33 1.48 -4.25
N TYR A 57 7.46 0.16 -4.37
CA TYR A 57 6.98 -0.61 -5.51
C TYR A 57 6.13 -1.78 -5.05
N THR A 58 4.91 -1.82 -5.60
CA THR A 58 3.91 -2.87 -5.35
C THR A 58 3.56 -3.56 -6.67
N ALA A 59 4.35 -4.55 -7.06
CA ALA A 59 3.89 -5.52 -8.05
C ALA A 59 4.29 -6.93 -7.67
N SER A 60 3.55 -7.89 -8.23
CA SER A 60 3.73 -9.32 -7.94
C SER A 60 3.48 -9.64 -6.47
N GLY A 61 2.54 -8.93 -5.83
CA GLY A 61 2.10 -9.15 -4.45
C GLY A 61 3.06 -8.66 -3.35
N GLY A 62 4.20 -8.06 -3.70
CA GLY A 62 5.19 -7.59 -2.73
C GLY A 62 5.12 -6.10 -2.46
N PHE A 63 5.51 -5.67 -1.27
CA PHE A 63 5.77 -4.26 -0.94
C PHE A 63 7.27 -4.06 -0.75
N ASN A 64 7.90 -3.34 -1.69
CA ASN A 64 9.36 -3.22 -1.77
C ASN A 64 9.80 -1.75 -1.73
N LEU A 65 10.95 -1.49 -1.10
CA LEU A 65 11.67 -0.23 -1.26
C LEU A 65 12.71 -0.40 -2.37
N LEU A 66 12.58 0.40 -3.42
CA LEU A 66 13.57 0.51 -4.50
C LEU A 66 14.44 1.73 -4.25
N LEU A 67 15.73 1.64 -4.59
CA LEU A 67 16.63 2.80 -4.62
C LEU A 67 16.64 3.51 -5.97
N GLY A 68 16.08 2.88 -7.00
CA GLY A 68 15.98 3.39 -8.36
C GLY A 68 15.73 2.27 -9.37
N GLU A 69 15.63 2.67 -10.63
CA GLU A 69 15.47 1.78 -11.79
C GLU A 69 16.52 2.13 -12.85
N SER A 70 17.20 1.14 -13.40
CA SER A 70 18.15 1.35 -14.50
C SER A 70 17.41 1.63 -15.81
N ASP A 71 18.09 2.24 -16.79
CA ASP A 71 17.56 2.45 -18.16
C ASP A 71 17.08 1.16 -18.85
N ALA A 72 17.57 -0.01 -18.43
CA ALA A 72 17.15 -1.32 -18.93
C ALA A 72 15.94 -1.91 -18.17
N GLY A 73 15.30 -1.17 -17.27
CA GLY A 73 14.17 -1.60 -16.45
C GLY A 73 14.53 -2.47 -15.23
N ASN A 74 15.83 -2.64 -14.93
CA ASN A 74 16.25 -3.37 -13.73
C ASN A 74 15.98 -2.53 -12.48
N ARG A 75 15.22 -3.12 -11.55
CA ARG A 75 14.86 -2.49 -10.27
C ARG A 75 15.89 -2.83 -9.21
N VAL A 76 16.38 -1.82 -8.51
CA VAL A 76 17.31 -1.98 -7.40
C VAL A 76 16.52 -2.14 -6.10
N VAL A 77 16.07 -3.37 -5.82
CA VAL A 77 15.34 -3.70 -4.60
C VAL A 77 16.30 -3.68 -3.40
N ALA A 78 16.05 -2.80 -2.43
CA ALA A 78 16.83 -2.74 -1.19
C ALA A 78 16.17 -3.50 -0.04
N LEU A 79 14.84 -3.38 0.10
CA LEU A 79 14.08 -4.04 1.16
C LEU A 79 12.78 -4.61 0.62
N SER A 80 12.35 -5.74 1.17
CA SER A 80 11.07 -6.38 0.86
C SER A 80 10.30 -6.71 2.14
N ALA A 81 9.03 -6.32 2.19
CA ALA A 81 8.11 -6.68 3.27
C ALA A 81 7.26 -7.93 2.96
N SER A 82 7.49 -8.57 1.81
CA SER A 82 6.62 -9.64 1.25
C SER A 82 6.47 -10.87 2.16
N SER A 83 7.38 -11.08 3.12
CA SER A 83 7.28 -12.16 4.10
C SER A 83 6.19 -11.96 5.16
N TYR A 84 5.71 -10.73 5.36
CA TYR A 84 4.74 -10.40 6.41
C TYR A 84 3.68 -9.36 6.02
N LEU A 85 3.80 -8.75 4.83
CA LEU A 85 2.84 -7.80 4.29
C LEU A 85 2.51 -8.19 2.84
N SER A 86 1.24 -8.49 2.60
CA SER A 86 0.68 -8.69 1.26
C SER A 86 0.00 -7.40 0.81
N VAL A 87 0.36 -6.90 -0.37
CA VAL A 87 -0.27 -5.74 -0.98
C VAL A 87 -0.67 -6.13 -2.40
N GLY A 88 -1.95 -5.94 -2.75
CA GLY A 88 -2.42 -6.18 -4.12
C GLY A 88 -1.75 -5.22 -5.10
N ASP A 89 -1.43 -5.71 -6.29
CA ASP A 89 -1.07 -4.84 -7.40
C ASP A 89 -2.31 -4.20 -8.01
N GLY A 90 -2.12 -2.97 -8.50
CA GLY A 90 -3.21 -2.17 -9.05
C GLY A 90 -3.49 -2.51 -10.50
N ASP A 91 -4.20 -3.61 -10.74
CA ASP A 91 -5.07 -3.75 -11.90
C ASP A 91 -6.51 -3.47 -11.42
N PHE A 92 -6.81 -2.19 -11.15
CA PHE A 92 -8.15 -1.71 -10.79
C PHE A 92 -8.76 -0.95 -11.97
#